data_AF-A0A832HU47-F1
#
_entry.id   AF-A0A832HU47-F1
#
_cell.length_a   1.000
_cell.length_b   1.000
_cell.length_c   1.000
_cell.angle_alpha   90.00
_cell.angle_beta   90.00
_cell.angle_gamma   90.00
#
_symmetry.space_group_name_H-M   'P 1'
#
loop_
_entity.id
_entity.type
_entity.pdbx_description
1 polymer ?
#
loop_
_entity_poly.entity_id
_entity_poly.type
_entity_poly.pdbx_seq_one_letter_code
_entity_poly.pdbx_strand_id
1 'polypeptide(L)'
;MPEKTRFKFATGYGLYRRDGGQWAASINELPSMDEDDTEVCLEIHRRIVENTKITSPADMKPYTNTILGTPVKYSMVPIPGGEFMMGSPATEKGRSDDESPQHRVKIDPFWMGQFEVTWNEYELFMYPDDEKKLRQIHKSDPKVDEISDLVTRPSKPYVEMSFGMGKEGFPAIAMTQHGANKYCQWLSARTGEFYRLPTEAEWEYACRAGTTTAYFFGDDPSKLDQYAWFEKNSDFDSSNGDLKYQKVGTKKPNPWGLYDIIGNVCEWTLDQYEPRYQVPAGVADNPWVKATKPYPHVVRGGSFDDPAEKLRSAARKFSGPEWKQQDPQLPKSFWYLTDAKFVGFRIVRPLKVPSAVEMQKYWNSGVEKD
;
A
#
# COMPACT_ATOMS: atom_id res chain seq x y z
N MET A 1 40.33 -10.12 -34.81
CA MET A 1 40.48 -9.21 -33.65
C MET A 1 39.59 -8.01 -33.90
N PRO A 2 38.50 -7.79 -33.15
CA PRO A 2 37.77 -6.53 -33.24
C PRO A 2 38.33 -5.52 -32.24
N GLU A 3 38.52 -4.29 -32.72
CA GLU A 3 39.05 -3.14 -31.98
C GLU A 3 38.11 -2.70 -30.85
N LYS A 4 38.74 -2.31 -29.74
CA LYS A 4 38.12 -1.76 -28.52
C LYS A 4 37.45 -0.41 -28.83
N THR A 5 36.13 -0.35 -28.75
CA THR A 5 35.41 0.94 -28.72
C THR A 5 35.55 1.57 -27.33
N ARG A 6 36.21 2.73 -27.28
CA ARG A 6 36.37 3.57 -26.09
C ARG A 6 35.01 4.10 -25.61
N PHE A 7 34.71 3.91 -24.33
CA PHE A 7 33.62 4.63 -23.65
C PHE A 7 33.95 6.13 -23.64
N LYS A 8 33.08 6.96 -24.23
CA LYS A 8 33.04 8.41 -24.00
C LYS A 8 31.98 8.68 -22.93
N PHE A 9 32.40 9.37 -21.88
CA PHE A 9 31.53 9.83 -20.80
C PHE A 9 30.47 10.81 -21.32
N ALA A 10 29.30 10.72 -20.69
CA ALA A 10 28.06 11.40 -21.04
C ALA A 10 28.08 12.90 -20.71
N THR A 11 27.60 13.71 -21.67
CA THR A 11 26.92 14.98 -21.41
C THR A 11 25.94 15.21 -22.57
N GLY A 12 24.65 14.99 -22.33
CA GLY A 12 23.58 15.24 -23.31
C GLY A 12 22.44 14.26 -23.11
N TYR A 13 21.40 14.68 -22.39
CA TYR A 13 20.14 13.96 -22.27
C TYR A 13 19.47 13.89 -23.66
N GLY A 14 19.62 12.76 -24.34
CA GLY A 14 18.78 12.35 -25.46
C GLY A 14 18.00 11.11 -25.06
N LEU A 15 16.68 11.12 -25.19
CA LEU A 15 15.86 9.92 -25.05
C LEU A 15 15.96 9.13 -26.36
N TYR A 16 16.17 7.81 -26.25
CA TYR A 16 16.32 6.91 -27.38
C TYR A 16 15.21 5.86 -27.38
N ARG A 17 14.71 5.53 -28.57
CA ARG A 17 13.80 4.41 -28.83
C ARG A 17 14.56 3.07 -28.76
N ARG A 18 13.81 1.98 -28.54
CA ARG A 18 14.34 0.62 -28.51
C ARG A 18 15.00 0.17 -29.82
N ASP A 19 14.65 0.80 -30.94
CA ASP A 19 15.26 0.60 -32.26
C ASP A 19 16.54 1.43 -32.50
N GLY A 20 16.96 2.24 -31.52
CA GLY A 20 18.13 3.12 -31.61
C GLY A 20 17.85 4.50 -32.20
N GLY A 21 16.60 4.82 -32.55
CA GLY A 21 16.20 6.16 -33.00
C GLY A 21 16.18 7.18 -31.86
N GLN A 22 16.63 8.42 -32.12
CA GLN A 22 16.52 9.51 -31.15
C GLN A 22 15.10 10.12 -31.21
N TRP A 23 14.47 10.39 -30.07
CA TRP A 23 13.20 11.13 -30.07
C TRP A 23 13.43 12.55 -30.59
N ALA A 24 12.69 12.93 -31.64
CA ALA A 24 12.72 14.29 -32.16
C ALA A 24 12.18 15.24 -31.09
N ALA A 25 12.88 16.36 -30.88
CA ALA A 25 12.69 17.28 -29.76
C ALA A 25 11.40 18.11 -29.87
N SER A 26 10.23 17.46 -29.86
CA SER A 26 8.97 18.11 -29.57
C SER A 26 8.26 17.35 -28.45
N ILE A 27 7.90 18.09 -27.40
CA ILE A 27 7.14 17.61 -26.23
C ILE A 27 5.79 16.95 -26.59
N ASN A 28 5.34 17.08 -27.84
CA ASN A 28 4.10 16.50 -28.36
C ASN A 28 4.29 15.15 -29.07
N GLU A 29 5.52 14.68 -29.25
CA GLU A 29 5.85 13.40 -29.89
C GLU A 29 6.49 12.38 -28.94
N LEU A 30 6.59 12.71 -27.64
CA LEU A 30 6.90 11.72 -26.61
C LEU A 30 5.69 10.77 -26.49
N PRO A 31 5.91 9.44 -26.37
CA PRO A 31 4.82 8.55 -25.99
C PRO A 31 4.24 9.08 -24.68
N SER A 32 2.92 9.07 -24.55
CA SER A 32 2.35 9.43 -23.24
C SER A 32 2.95 8.47 -22.22
N MET A 33 3.18 8.94 -20.98
CA MET A 33 3.54 8.03 -19.88
C MET A 33 2.55 6.86 -19.78
N ASP A 34 1.32 7.04 -20.27
CA ASP A 34 0.30 6.00 -20.35
C ASP A 34 0.67 4.84 -21.29
N GLU A 35 1.40 5.05 -22.39
CA GLU A 35 1.75 3.98 -23.34
C GLU A 35 2.83 3.04 -22.77
N ASP A 36 3.92 3.58 -22.22
CA ASP A 36 5.02 2.77 -21.64
C ASP A 36 4.59 2.05 -20.34
N ASP A 37 3.83 2.71 -19.45
CA ASP A 37 3.29 2.07 -18.24
C ASP A 37 2.29 0.95 -18.60
N THR A 38 1.60 1.06 -19.75
CA THR A 38 0.70 0.01 -20.25
C THR A 38 1.48 -1.23 -20.69
N GLU A 39 2.59 -1.08 -21.41
CA GLU A 39 3.43 -2.21 -21.81
C GLU A 39 4.02 -2.96 -20.61
N VAL A 40 4.54 -2.21 -19.63
CA VAL A 40 5.06 -2.79 -18.38
C VAL A 40 3.94 -3.55 -17.64
N CYS A 41 2.74 -2.97 -17.56
CA CYS A 41 1.59 -3.63 -16.94
C CYS A 41 1.21 -4.94 -17.65
N LEU A 42 1.21 -4.95 -18.98
CA LEU A 42 0.89 -6.14 -19.78
C LEU A 42 1.90 -7.28 -19.56
N GLU A 43 3.19 -6.95 -19.48
CA GLU A 43 4.24 -7.94 -19.22
C GLU A 43 4.14 -8.51 -17.79
N ILE A 44 3.89 -7.65 -16.79
CA ILE A 44 3.65 -8.09 -15.41
C ILE A 44 2.41 -9.00 -15.36
N HIS A 45 1.30 -8.60 -16.00
CA HIS A 45 0.07 -9.41 -16.05
C HIS A 45 0.32 -10.78 -16.68
N ARG A 46 1.06 -10.86 -17.80
CA ARG A 46 1.39 -12.14 -18.44
C ARG A 46 2.09 -13.09 -17.46
N ARG A 47 3.13 -12.61 -16.78
CA ARG A 47 3.85 -13.40 -15.77
C ARG A 47 2.96 -13.82 -14.60
N ILE A 48 2.04 -12.96 -14.15
CA ILE A 48 1.11 -13.30 -13.09
C ILE A 48 0.19 -14.43 -13.52
N VAL A 49 -0.40 -14.34 -14.71
CA VAL A 49 -1.29 -15.38 -15.25
C VAL A 49 -0.53 -16.70 -15.40
N GLU A 50 0.70 -16.68 -15.90
CA GLU A 50 1.55 -17.87 -16.03
C GLU A 50 1.91 -18.51 -14.68
N ASN A 51 2.08 -17.71 -13.62
CA ASN A 51 2.43 -18.18 -12.29
C ASN A 51 1.22 -18.56 -11.41
N THR A 52 0.00 -18.16 -11.81
CA THR A 52 -1.21 -18.37 -11.02
C THR A 52 -1.56 -19.86 -10.94
N LYS A 53 -1.42 -20.43 -9.75
CA LYS A 53 -1.71 -21.85 -9.48
C LYS A 53 -2.97 -22.07 -8.65
N ILE A 54 -3.33 -21.10 -7.82
CA ILE A 54 -4.45 -21.20 -6.88
C ILE A 54 -5.62 -20.41 -7.45
N THR A 55 -6.72 -21.09 -7.73
CA THR A 55 -7.93 -20.49 -8.33
C THR A 55 -9.20 -20.76 -7.52
N SER A 56 -9.10 -21.55 -6.44
CA SER A 56 -10.22 -21.91 -5.57
C SER A 56 -10.00 -21.38 -4.15
N PRO A 57 -11.04 -20.87 -3.46
CA PRO A 57 -10.93 -20.40 -2.08
C PRO A 57 -10.47 -21.50 -1.10
N ALA A 58 -10.83 -22.76 -1.36
CA ALA A 58 -10.46 -23.89 -0.50
C ALA A 58 -8.95 -24.17 -0.47
N ASP A 59 -8.23 -23.74 -1.50
CA ASP A 59 -6.78 -23.95 -1.64
C ASP A 59 -5.97 -22.77 -1.07
N MET A 60 -6.65 -21.71 -0.61
CA MET A 60 -6.00 -20.56 -0.03
C MET A 60 -5.42 -20.90 1.35
N LYS A 61 -4.10 -20.78 1.48
CA LYS A 61 -3.37 -21.01 2.72
C LYS A 61 -2.52 -19.80 3.07
N PRO A 62 -2.21 -19.58 4.36
CA PRO A 62 -1.17 -18.62 4.74
C PRO A 62 0.15 -18.99 4.09
N TYR A 63 0.92 -18.00 3.68
CA TYR A 63 2.26 -18.22 3.13
C TYR A 63 3.21 -17.10 3.53
N THR A 64 4.50 -17.43 3.50
CA THR A 64 5.59 -16.46 3.62
C THR A 64 6.43 -16.54 2.37
N ASN A 65 6.55 -15.42 1.66
CA ASN A 65 7.40 -15.30 0.49
C ASN A 65 8.67 -14.53 0.84
N THR A 66 9.72 -14.80 0.07
CA THR A 66 10.92 -13.96 0.06
C THR A 66 10.84 -13.07 -1.18
N ILE A 67 11.06 -11.76 -1.02
CA ILE A 67 11.16 -10.84 -2.17
C ILE A 67 12.37 -11.29 -2.99
N LEU A 68 12.12 -11.77 -4.21
CA LEU A 68 13.17 -12.31 -5.09
C LEU A 68 14.31 -11.31 -5.18
N GLY A 69 15.55 -11.81 -5.25
CA GLY A 69 16.74 -10.94 -5.28
C GLY A 69 17.24 -10.47 -3.91
N THR A 70 16.57 -10.82 -2.82
CA THR A 70 16.84 -10.30 -1.47
C THR A 70 16.61 -11.37 -0.40
N PRO A 71 17.06 -11.18 0.85
CA PRO A 71 16.71 -12.04 1.98
C PRO A 71 15.40 -11.64 2.68
N VAL A 72 14.75 -10.55 2.26
CA VAL A 72 13.59 -9.96 2.95
C VAL A 72 12.34 -10.80 2.70
N LYS A 73 11.58 -11.05 3.76
CA LYS A 73 10.37 -11.87 3.74
C LYS A 73 9.14 -11.07 4.12
N TYR A 74 8.01 -11.48 3.58
CA TYR A 74 6.69 -10.96 3.92
C TYR A 74 5.68 -12.12 3.99
N SER A 75 4.67 -11.97 4.85
CA SER A 75 3.68 -13.00 5.14
C SER A 75 2.29 -12.54 4.75
N MET A 76 1.50 -13.46 4.19
CA MET A 76 0.15 -13.20 3.72
C MET A 76 -0.80 -14.23 4.34
N VAL A 77 -1.96 -13.78 4.80
CA VAL A 77 -3.02 -14.63 5.38
C VAL A 77 -4.25 -14.63 4.46
N PRO A 78 -4.91 -15.80 4.28
CA PRO A 78 -6.10 -15.88 3.46
C PRO A 78 -7.30 -15.29 4.22
N ILE A 79 -8.02 -14.40 3.55
CA ILE A 79 -9.25 -13.79 4.02
C ILE A 79 -10.40 -14.47 3.26
N PRO A 80 -11.30 -15.19 3.96
CA PRO A 80 -12.43 -15.83 3.31
C PRO A 80 -13.34 -14.77 2.71
N GLY A 81 -13.93 -15.03 1.55
CA GLY A 81 -14.98 -14.15 1.01
C GLY A 81 -16.27 -14.29 1.81
N GLY A 82 -17.13 -13.27 1.74
CA GLY A 82 -18.40 -13.29 2.45
C GLY A 82 -19.11 -11.95 2.41
N GLU A 83 -20.16 -11.83 3.22
CA GLU A 83 -20.91 -10.60 3.38
C GLU A 83 -20.78 -10.05 4.79
N PHE A 84 -20.76 -8.74 4.93
CA PHE A 84 -20.75 -8.05 6.22
C PHE A 84 -21.51 -6.74 6.16
N MET A 85 -21.76 -6.17 7.35
CA MET A 85 -22.33 -4.83 7.48
C MET A 85 -21.18 -3.81 7.62
N MET A 86 -20.99 -2.96 6.61
CA MET A 86 -19.97 -1.92 6.61
C MET A 86 -20.51 -0.65 7.28
N GLY A 87 -19.65 0.03 8.04
CA GLY A 87 -19.99 1.21 8.85
C GLY A 87 -20.43 0.87 10.28
N SER A 88 -20.78 1.89 11.06
CA SER A 88 -21.16 1.74 12.48
C SER A 88 -22.64 2.02 12.74
N PRO A 89 -23.29 1.30 13.66
CA PRO A 89 -24.67 1.57 14.02
C PRO A 89 -24.75 2.92 14.74
N ALA A 90 -25.88 3.62 14.63
CA ALA A 90 -26.07 4.94 15.23
C ALA A 90 -25.85 4.98 16.75
N THR A 91 -25.94 3.83 17.42
CA THR A 91 -25.74 3.67 18.87
C THR A 91 -24.29 3.36 19.27
N GLU A 92 -23.37 3.15 18.32
CA GLU A 92 -21.97 2.85 18.63
C GLU A 92 -21.28 4.06 19.27
N LYS A 93 -20.70 3.87 20.46
CA LYS A 93 -20.03 4.95 21.19
C LYS A 93 -18.76 5.38 20.46
N GLY A 94 -18.58 6.70 20.32
CA GLY A 94 -17.39 7.27 19.68
C GLY A 94 -17.43 7.25 18.15
N ARG A 95 -18.55 6.86 17.54
CA ARG A 95 -18.77 6.90 16.09
C ARG A 95 -18.70 8.32 15.52
N SER A 96 -18.24 8.42 14.28
CA SER A 96 -18.30 9.60 13.43
C SER A 96 -19.43 9.49 12.40
N ASP A 97 -19.90 10.61 11.88
CA ASP A 97 -21.05 10.66 10.96
C ASP A 97 -20.74 10.10 9.57
N ASP A 98 -19.48 10.08 9.18
CA ASP A 98 -18.96 9.57 7.91
C ASP A 98 -18.86 8.03 7.87
N GLU A 99 -19.22 7.35 8.96
CA GLU A 99 -19.31 5.90 9.07
C GLU A 99 -20.69 5.37 8.65
N SER A 100 -21.46 6.20 7.93
CA SER A 100 -22.88 5.99 7.63
C SER A 100 -23.24 6.26 6.16
N PRO A 101 -24.37 5.70 5.69
CA PRO A 101 -25.22 4.73 6.39
C PRO A 101 -24.60 3.32 6.44
N GLN A 102 -24.98 2.53 7.45
CA GLN A 102 -24.64 1.11 7.47
C GLN A 102 -25.29 0.39 6.29
N HIS A 103 -24.53 -0.49 5.64
CA HIS A 103 -25.00 -1.22 4.47
C HIS A 103 -24.30 -2.56 4.28
N ARG A 104 -24.95 -3.46 3.54
CA ARG A 104 -24.41 -4.79 3.26
C ARG A 104 -23.41 -4.72 2.12
N VAL A 105 -22.26 -5.34 2.34
CA VAL A 105 -21.19 -5.47 1.36
C VAL A 105 -20.80 -6.93 1.22
N LYS A 106 -20.62 -7.38 -0.01
CA LYS A 106 -20.05 -8.67 -0.38
C LYS A 106 -18.59 -8.46 -0.81
N ILE A 107 -17.69 -9.27 -0.26
CA ILE A 107 -16.25 -9.25 -0.53
C ILE A 107 -15.85 -10.62 -1.07
N ASP A 108 -15.14 -10.64 -2.20
CA ASP A 108 -14.54 -11.85 -2.75
C ASP A 108 -13.31 -12.27 -1.93
N PRO A 109 -12.93 -13.55 -1.93
CA PRO A 109 -11.76 -14.01 -1.17
C PRO A 109 -10.44 -13.45 -1.73
N PHE A 110 -9.52 -13.12 -0.81
CA PHE A 110 -8.20 -12.57 -1.13
C PHE A 110 -7.19 -12.95 -0.04
N TRP A 111 -5.90 -12.75 -0.27
CA TRP A 111 -4.90 -12.75 0.78
C TRP A 111 -4.58 -11.32 1.20
N MET A 112 -4.32 -11.10 2.48
CA MET A 112 -3.88 -9.81 3.03
C MET A 112 -2.54 -9.96 3.74
N GLY A 113 -1.70 -8.93 3.66
CA GLY A 113 -0.46 -8.86 4.43
C GLY A 113 -0.76 -9.08 5.91
N GLN A 114 -0.03 -10.01 6.54
CA GLN A 114 -0.19 -10.32 7.96
C GLN A 114 0.11 -9.11 8.84
N PHE A 115 1.05 -8.27 8.38
CA PHE A 115 1.52 -7.05 9.01
C PHE A 115 1.39 -5.88 8.02
N GLU A 116 1.55 -4.66 8.52
CA GLU A 116 1.86 -3.50 7.67
C GLU A 116 3.17 -3.75 6.90
N VAL A 117 3.32 -3.15 5.71
CA VAL A 117 4.57 -3.23 4.95
C VAL A 117 5.67 -2.55 5.75
N THR A 118 6.77 -3.27 6.00
CA THR A 118 7.87 -2.78 6.83
C THR A 118 8.87 -1.93 6.05
N TRP A 119 9.70 -1.16 6.75
CA TRP A 119 10.85 -0.49 6.13
C TRP A 119 11.81 -1.47 5.46
N ASN A 120 11.99 -2.68 6.02
CA ASN A 120 12.79 -3.74 5.39
C ASN A 120 12.29 -4.07 3.98
N GLU A 121 10.99 -4.00 3.75
CA GLU A 121 10.36 -4.28 2.46
C GLU A 121 10.34 -3.03 1.57
N TYR A 122 9.94 -1.88 2.09
CA TYR A 122 9.74 -0.66 1.30
C TYR A 122 11.07 -0.04 0.83
N GLU A 123 12.14 -0.12 1.62
CA GLU A 123 13.45 0.42 1.22
C GLU A 123 14.04 -0.27 0.00
N LEU A 124 13.69 -1.54 -0.26
CA LEU A 124 14.07 -2.25 -1.49
C LEU A 124 13.47 -1.61 -2.75
N PHE A 125 12.25 -1.10 -2.65
CA PHE A 125 11.59 -0.37 -3.72
C PHE A 125 12.16 1.05 -3.82
N MET A 126 12.28 1.72 -2.69
CA MET A 126 12.69 3.12 -2.55
C MET A 126 14.14 3.39 -2.96
N TYR A 127 15.05 2.45 -2.71
CA TYR A 127 16.48 2.57 -3.01
C TYR A 127 16.93 1.49 -4.02
N PRO A 128 16.69 1.71 -5.34
CA PRO A 128 17.00 0.72 -6.36
C PRO A 128 18.47 0.31 -6.40
N ASP A 129 19.40 1.20 -6.10
CA ASP A 129 20.83 0.88 -6.10
C ASP A 129 21.21 -0.12 -5.01
N ASP A 130 20.60 -0.01 -3.82
CA ASP A 130 20.86 -0.93 -2.71
C ASP A 130 20.20 -2.29 -2.96
N GLU A 131 18.99 -2.28 -3.51
CA GLU A 131 18.32 -3.51 -3.92
C GLU A 131 19.08 -4.22 -5.06
N LYS A 132 19.65 -3.49 -6.04
CA LYS A 132 20.53 -4.05 -7.08
C LYS A 132 21.80 -4.69 -6.52
N LYS A 133 22.39 -4.12 -5.46
CA LYS A 133 23.54 -4.76 -4.78
C LYS A 133 23.13 -6.08 -4.14
N LEU A 134 21.95 -6.15 -3.52
CA LEU A 134 21.43 -7.40 -2.95
C LEU A 134 21.22 -8.47 -4.02
N ARG A 135 20.71 -8.12 -5.21
CA ARG A 135 20.53 -9.04 -6.34
C ARG A 135 21.84 -9.68 -6.83
N GLN A 136 22.97 -9.00 -6.68
CA GLN A 136 24.29 -9.57 -7.02
C GLN A 136 24.69 -10.70 -6.08
N ILE A 137 24.21 -10.66 -4.83
CA ILE A 137 24.47 -11.66 -3.79
C ILE A 137 23.40 -12.76 -3.84
N HIS A 138 22.13 -12.36 -3.82
CA HIS A 138 20.96 -13.22 -3.83
C HIS A 138 20.39 -13.26 -5.27
N LYS A 139 21.03 -14.03 -6.16
CA LYS A 139 20.69 -14.06 -7.59
C LYS A 139 19.17 -14.15 -7.85
N SER A 140 18.67 -13.28 -8.71
CA SER A 140 17.33 -13.33 -9.31
C SER A 140 17.41 -13.63 -10.81
N ASP A 141 16.27 -14.01 -11.38
CA ASP A 141 16.15 -14.20 -12.84
C ASP A 141 16.31 -12.83 -13.55
N PRO A 142 17.22 -12.72 -14.55
CA PRO A 142 17.45 -11.47 -15.28
C PRO A 142 16.19 -10.86 -15.91
N LYS A 143 15.22 -11.69 -16.31
CA LYS A 143 13.95 -11.20 -16.89
C LYS A 143 13.08 -10.52 -15.83
N VAL A 144 13.10 -11.05 -14.61
CA VAL A 144 12.41 -10.44 -13.47
C VAL A 144 13.06 -9.09 -13.13
N ASP A 145 14.38 -9.03 -13.19
CA ASP A 145 15.14 -7.80 -12.96
C ASP A 145 14.79 -6.72 -13.98
N GLU A 146 14.80 -7.06 -15.28
CA GLU A 146 14.42 -6.16 -16.38
C GLU A 146 13.02 -5.56 -16.16
N ILE A 147 12.02 -6.39 -15.89
CA ILE A 147 10.63 -5.93 -15.71
C ILE A 147 10.51 -5.06 -14.45
N SER A 148 11.12 -5.46 -13.34
CA SER A 148 11.03 -4.72 -12.07
C SER A 148 11.78 -3.38 -12.08
N ASP A 149 12.78 -3.25 -12.95
CA ASP A 149 13.53 -1.99 -13.13
C ASP A 149 12.77 -0.96 -13.97
N LEU A 150 11.78 -1.39 -14.76
CA LEU A 150 10.89 -0.51 -15.53
C LEU A 150 9.76 0.10 -14.68
N VAL A 151 9.50 -0.43 -13.48
CA VAL A 151 8.50 0.15 -12.59
C VAL A 151 9.02 1.47 -12.02
N THR A 152 8.24 2.54 -12.18
CA THR A 152 8.53 3.86 -11.61
C THR A 152 8.73 3.78 -10.09
N ARG A 153 9.80 4.41 -9.60
CA ARG A 153 10.24 4.37 -8.20
C ARG A 153 10.31 5.78 -7.59
N PRO A 154 10.28 5.89 -6.25
CA PRO A 154 10.40 7.16 -5.56
C PRO A 154 11.71 7.88 -5.86
N SER A 155 11.66 9.21 -5.93
CA SER A 155 12.86 10.03 -5.88
C SER A 155 13.55 9.85 -4.53
N LYS A 156 14.87 10.08 -4.45
CA LYS A 156 15.58 10.03 -3.17
C LYS A 156 14.95 11.05 -2.19
N PRO A 157 14.55 10.65 -0.97
CA PRO A 157 13.93 11.57 -0.05
C PRO A 157 14.95 12.61 0.44
N TYR A 158 14.47 13.79 0.80
CA TYR A 158 15.31 14.84 1.38
C TYR A 158 15.63 14.59 2.86
N VAL A 159 14.71 13.93 3.58
CA VAL A 159 14.89 13.52 4.97
C VAL A 159 14.86 12.00 5.09
N GLU A 160 15.37 11.48 6.20
CA GLU A 160 15.21 10.07 6.54
C GLU A 160 13.75 9.83 6.94
N MET A 161 13.03 9.01 6.17
CA MET A 161 11.58 8.91 6.24
C MET A 161 11.05 8.07 7.42
N SER A 162 11.91 7.35 8.16
CA SER A 162 11.51 6.74 9.44
C SER A 162 11.42 7.75 10.58
N PHE A 163 11.93 8.98 10.38
CA PHE A 163 12.00 10.04 11.37
C PHE A 163 12.70 9.61 12.67
N GLY A 164 13.66 8.68 12.55
CA GLY A 164 14.41 8.14 13.69
C GLY A 164 13.60 7.26 14.65
N MET A 165 12.39 6.84 14.29
CA MET A 165 11.54 6.01 15.14
C MET A 165 11.87 4.51 15.03
N GLY A 166 12.48 4.07 13.93
CA GLY A 166 12.95 2.69 13.74
C GLY A 166 12.70 2.17 12.33
N LYS A 167 13.51 1.20 11.89
CA LYS A 167 13.39 0.57 10.56
C LYS A 167 13.21 -0.94 10.63
N GLU A 168 14.08 -1.62 11.37
CA GLU A 168 14.10 -3.08 11.45
C GLU A 168 12.85 -3.64 12.12
N GLY A 169 11.96 -4.22 11.32
CA GLY A 169 10.66 -4.76 11.72
C GLY A 169 9.61 -3.69 12.04
N PHE A 170 9.82 -2.44 11.66
CA PHE A 170 8.87 -1.35 11.85
C PHE A 170 8.09 -1.06 10.55
N PRO A 171 6.83 -0.59 10.63
CA PRO A 171 6.06 -0.21 9.45
C PRO A 171 6.73 0.94 8.69
N ALA A 172 6.71 0.85 7.36
CA ALA A 172 7.06 1.96 6.51
C ALA A 172 5.95 3.02 6.56
N ILE A 173 6.34 4.29 6.69
CA ILE A 173 5.42 5.41 6.84
C ILE A 173 5.74 6.57 5.88
N ALA A 174 4.85 7.56 5.83
CA ALA A 174 5.06 8.86 5.20
C ALA A 174 5.27 8.78 3.67
N MET A 175 4.74 7.74 3.03
CA MET A 175 4.52 7.70 1.58
C MET A 175 3.12 8.17 1.22
N THR A 176 2.97 8.69 0.01
CA THR A 176 1.65 8.94 -0.59
C THR A 176 0.96 7.62 -0.95
N GLN A 177 -0.36 7.67 -1.15
CA GLN A 177 -1.12 6.55 -1.72
C GLN A 177 -0.52 6.09 -3.06
N HIS A 178 -0.06 7.04 -3.90
CA HIS A 178 0.64 6.74 -5.15
C HIS A 178 1.92 5.93 -4.92
N GLY A 179 2.74 6.32 -3.94
CA GLY A 179 3.95 5.57 -3.56
C GLY A 179 3.64 4.13 -3.13
N ALA A 180 2.59 3.95 -2.34
CA ALA A 180 2.13 2.63 -1.90
C ALA A 180 1.56 1.79 -3.08
N ASN A 181 0.83 2.40 -4.01
CA ASN A 181 0.33 1.74 -5.22
C ASN A 181 1.47 1.29 -6.14
N LYS A 182 2.49 2.13 -6.34
CA LYS A 182 3.67 1.77 -7.15
C LYS A 182 4.57 0.74 -6.46
N TYR A 183 4.64 0.73 -5.13
CA TYR A 183 5.25 -0.39 -4.40
C TYR A 183 4.52 -1.71 -4.72
N CYS A 184 3.19 -1.73 -4.75
CA CYS A 184 2.42 -2.92 -5.10
C CYS A 184 2.70 -3.38 -6.55
N GLN A 185 2.82 -2.45 -7.49
CA GLN A 185 3.23 -2.74 -8.86
C GLN A 185 4.63 -3.38 -8.91
N TRP A 186 5.58 -2.79 -8.19
CA TRP A 186 6.96 -3.28 -8.10
C TRP A 186 7.02 -4.67 -7.47
N LEU A 187 6.32 -4.90 -6.35
CA LEU A 187 6.27 -6.20 -5.70
C LEU A 187 5.66 -7.26 -6.64
N SER A 188 4.65 -6.88 -7.41
CA SER A 188 4.04 -7.75 -8.41
C SER A 188 5.03 -8.13 -9.52
N ALA A 189 5.82 -7.16 -9.99
CA ALA A 189 6.90 -7.41 -10.93
C ALA A 189 7.99 -8.32 -10.34
N ARG A 190 8.38 -8.15 -9.06
CA ARG A 190 9.40 -9.00 -8.42
C ARG A 190 8.93 -10.44 -8.24
N THR A 191 7.67 -10.65 -7.89
CA THR A 191 7.20 -11.95 -7.40
C THR A 191 6.42 -12.74 -8.45
N GLY A 192 5.88 -12.07 -9.47
CA GLY A 192 4.97 -12.69 -10.42
C GLY A 192 3.61 -13.01 -9.83
N GLU A 193 3.20 -12.31 -8.78
CA GLU A 193 1.87 -12.40 -8.15
C GLU A 193 1.23 -11.01 -8.14
N PHE A 194 -0.10 -10.90 -8.27
CA PHE A 194 -0.75 -9.58 -8.26
C PHE A 194 -0.93 -9.04 -6.84
N TYR A 195 -0.37 -7.86 -6.57
CA TYR A 195 -0.60 -7.11 -5.33
C TYR A 195 -1.18 -5.72 -5.60
N ARG A 196 -2.00 -5.24 -4.65
CA ARG A 196 -2.54 -3.88 -4.60
C ARG A 196 -2.83 -3.47 -3.16
N LEU A 197 -3.16 -2.20 -2.94
CA LEU A 197 -3.80 -1.77 -1.70
C LEU A 197 -5.19 -2.40 -1.55
N PRO A 198 -5.68 -2.60 -0.31
CA PRO A 198 -7.08 -3.00 -0.08
C PRO A 198 -8.04 -1.90 -0.51
N THR A 199 -9.26 -2.25 -0.91
CA THR A 199 -10.35 -1.28 -0.87
C THR A 199 -10.71 -0.97 0.59
N GLU A 200 -11.38 0.15 0.82
CA GLU A 200 -11.86 0.51 2.17
C GLU A 200 -12.78 -0.58 2.74
N ALA A 201 -13.60 -1.19 1.88
CA ALA A 201 -14.51 -2.26 2.28
C ALA A 201 -13.77 -3.57 2.61
N GLU A 202 -12.76 -3.95 1.81
CA GLU A 202 -11.90 -5.10 2.11
C GLU A 202 -11.16 -4.90 3.43
N TRP A 203 -10.68 -3.68 3.68
CA TRP A 203 -9.99 -3.34 4.92
C TRP A 203 -10.92 -3.49 6.13
N GLU A 204 -12.13 -2.91 6.10
CA GLU A 204 -13.07 -3.02 7.23
C GLU A 204 -13.50 -4.47 7.46
N TYR A 205 -13.76 -5.20 6.38
CA TYR A 205 -14.11 -6.61 6.44
C TYR A 205 -13.02 -7.45 7.12
N ALA A 206 -11.77 -7.26 6.69
CA ALA A 206 -10.60 -7.92 7.26
C ALA A 206 -10.36 -7.51 8.72
N CYS A 207 -10.52 -6.23 9.05
CA CYS A 207 -10.40 -5.71 10.42
C CYS A 207 -11.40 -6.41 11.36
N ARG A 208 -12.68 -6.44 10.97
CA ARG A 208 -13.77 -7.04 11.75
C ARG A 208 -13.63 -8.55 11.94
N ALA A 209 -13.09 -9.25 10.95
CA ALA A 209 -12.87 -10.69 10.99
C ALA A 209 -14.10 -11.50 11.46
N GLY A 210 -15.28 -11.09 10.99
CA GLY A 210 -16.58 -11.71 11.31
C GLY A 210 -17.32 -11.14 12.52
N THR A 211 -16.75 -10.17 13.26
CA THR A 211 -17.47 -9.50 14.35
C THR A 211 -18.28 -8.29 13.88
N THR A 212 -19.23 -7.86 14.71
CA THR A 212 -20.09 -6.69 14.46
C THR A 212 -19.93 -5.59 15.51
N THR A 213 -18.92 -5.72 16.36
CA THR A 213 -18.65 -4.81 17.49
C THR A 213 -17.76 -3.63 17.04
N ALA A 214 -17.57 -2.65 17.93
CA ALA A 214 -16.76 -1.46 17.66
C ALA A 214 -15.29 -1.81 17.36
N TYR A 215 -14.74 -2.81 18.04
CA TYR A 215 -13.44 -3.41 17.76
C TYR A 215 -13.60 -4.91 17.46
N PHE A 216 -12.63 -5.55 16.80
CA PHE A 216 -12.69 -6.98 16.52
C PHE A 216 -12.69 -7.88 17.78
N PHE A 217 -12.35 -7.32 18.95
CA PHE A 217 -12.32 -8.02 20.23
C PHE A 217 -13.49 -7.66 21.17
N GLY A 218 -14.48 -6.90 20.69
CA GLY A 218 -15.66 -6.46 21.44
C GLY A 218 -15.78 -4.93 21.55
N ASP A 219 -16.65 -4.44 22.43
CA ASP A 219 -16.96 -3.00 22.57
C ASP A 219 -16.23 -2.32 23.74
N ASP A 220 -15.40 -3.06 24.48
CA ASP A 220 -14.70 -2.57 25.67
C ASP A 220 -13.29 -2.04 25.32
N PRO A 221 -13.09 -0.71 25.26
CA PRO A 221 -11.80 -0.12 24.89
C PRO A 221 -10.71 -0.35 25.93
N SER A 222 -11.03 -0.80 27.15
CA SER A 222 -10.00 -1.12 28.17
C SER A 222 -9.09 -2.28 27.74
N LYS A 223 -9.53 -3.09 26.75
CA LYS A 223 -8.76 -4.20 26.19
C LYS A 223 -7.77 -3.79 25.10
N LEU A 224 -7.81 -2.54 24.61
CA LEU A 224 -7.00 -2.06 23.48
C LEU A 224 -5.49 -2.32 23.67
N ASP A 225 -4.98 -2.18 24.89
CA ASP A 225 -3.56 -2.39 25.17
C ASP A 225 -3.06 -3.79 24.79
N GLN A 226 -3.93 -4.80 24.71
CA GLN A 226 -3.56 -6.14 24.27
C GLN A 226 -3.44 -6.29 22.76
N TYR A 227 -4.06 -5.38 21.99
CA TYR A 227 -4.30 -5.53 20.55
C TYR A 227 -3.72 -4.39 19.71
N ALA A 228 -3.39 -3.25 20.29
CA ALA A 228 -3.01 -2.05 19.54
C ALA A 228 -1.93 -1.22 20.25
N TRP A 229 -1.14 -0.52 19.44
CA TRP A 229 -0.36 0.64 19.85
C TRP A 229 -1.14 1.91 19.50
N PHE A 230 -1.36 2.77 20.48
CA PHE A 230 -2.22 3.96 20.37
C PHE A 230 -1.77 5.01 21.39
N GLU A 231 -2.35 6.22 21.33
CA GLU A 231 -1.86 7.40 22.07
C GLU A 231 -1.49 7.11 23.54
N LYS A 232 -2.30 6.28 24.22
CA LYS A 232 -2.15 5.99 25.66
C LYS A 232 -0.97 5.08 26.00
N ASN A 233 -0.53 4.21 25.09
CA ASN A 233 0.50 3.21 25.37
C ASN A 233 1.73 3.30 24.44
N SER A 234 1.73 4.21 23.47
CA SER A 234 2.88 4.48 22.62
C SER A 234 3.97 5.24 23.38
N ASP A 235 5.23 4.96 23.04
CA ASP A 235 6.37 5.63 23.65
C ASP A 235 6.43 7.10 23.24
N PHE A 236 6.78 7.97 24.18
CA PHE A 236 6.97 9.40 23.95
C PHE A 236 8.45 9.73 23.77
N ASP A 237 8.78 10.42 22.68
CA ASP A 237 10.12 10.95 22.46
C ASP A 237 10.24 12.38 23.01
N SER A 238 10.87 12.51 24.17
CA SER A 238 11.07 13.82 24.79
C SER A 238 11.97 14.76 23.99
N SER A 239 12.71 14.28 22.98
CA SER A 239 13.63 15.11 22.19
C SER A 239 12.93 15.92 21.10
N ASN A 240 11.79 15.44 20.58
CA ASN A 240 11.02 16.10 19.54
C ASN A 240 9.53 16.29 19.90
N GLY A 241 9.06 15.71 21.00
CA GLY A 241 7.68 15.82 21.47
C GLY A 241 6.69 14.90 20.73
N ASP A 242 7.18 13.98 19.90
CA ASP A 242 6.35 13.05 19.13
C ASP A 242 6.18 11.71 19.86
N LEU A 243 5.03 11.05 19.66
CA LEU A 243 4.88 9.63 19.98
C LEU A 243 5.59 8.75 18.93
N LYS A 244 5.78 7.47 19.22
CA LYS A 244 6.42 6.52 18.30
C LYS A 244 5.53 5.35 17.91
N TYR A 245 5.56 5.01 16.62
CA TYR A 245 5.13 3.70 16.13
C TYR A 245 6.11 2.61 16.59
N GLN A 246 5.65 1.36 16.54
CA GLN A 246 6.34 0.21 17.10
C GLN A 246 6.62 -0.85 16.04
N LYS A 247 7.41 -1.85 16.41
CA LYS A 247 7.61 -3.02 15.55
C LYS A 247 6.28 -3.72 15.29
N VAL A 248 6.08 -4.14 14.06
CA VAL A 248 4.90 -4.91 13.66
C VAL A 248 4.84 -6.24 14.41
N GLY A 249 3.64 -6.74 14.64
CA GLY A 249 3.39 -8.06 15.20
C GLY A 249 3.64 -8.19 16.71
N THR A 250 3.73 -7.08 17.43
CA THR A 250 4.05 -7.08 18.87
C THR A 250 2.84 -7.13 19.79
N LYS A 251 1.63 -6.87 19.26
CA LYS A 251 0.34 -7.05 19.95
C LYS A 251 -0.38 -8.31 19.46
N LYS A 252 -1.53 -8.64 20.07
CA LYS A 252 -2.32 -9.82 19.65
C LYS A 252 -3.02 -9.55 18.30
N PRO A 253 -3.09 -10.56 17.40
CA PRO A 253 -3.78 -10.41 16.14
C PRO A 253 -5.30 -10.45 16.31
N ASN A 254 -6.01 -10.07 15.26
CA ASN A 254 -7.45 -10.32 15.14
C ASN A 254 -7.75 -11.82 14.88
N PRO A 255 -9.03 -12.25 14.90
CA PRO A 255 -9.42 -13.64 14.68
C PRO A 255 -8.93 -14.29 13.37
N TRP A 256 -8.55 -13.52 12.36
CA TRP A 256 -8.00 -14.00 11.10
C TRP A 256 -6.47 -13.95 11.02
N GLY A 257 -5.81 -13.61 12.13
CA GLY A 257 -4.35 -13.62 12.21
C GLY A 257 -3.68 -12.38 11.63
N LEU A 258 -4.43 -11.28 11.45
CA LEU A 258 -3.90 -9.98 11.05
C LEU A 258 -3.45 -9.21 12.30
N TYR A 259 -2.21 -8.75 12.28
CA TYR A 259 -1.61 -7.95 13.34
C TYR A 259 -1.70 -6.47 13.01
N ASP A 260 -1.78 -5.66 14.06
CA ASP A 260 -1.75 -4.20 14.00
C ASP A 260 -2.79 -3.61 13.03
N ILE A 261 -3.87 -4.34 12.74
CA ILE A 261 -4.95 -3.85 11.87
C ILE A 261 -5.76 -2.72 12.54
N ILE A 262 -5.47 -2.40 13.79
CA ILE A 262 -5.90 -1.19 14.48
C ILE A 262 -4.71 -0.68 15.31
N GLY A 263 -4.51 0.63 15.32
CA GLY A 263 -3.34 1.27 15.93
C GLY A 263 -2.06 1.06 15.11
N ASN A 264 -0.91 1.23 15.75
CA ASN A 264 0.41 1.33 15.13
C ASN A 264 0.44 2.42 14.04
N VAL A 265 0.17 2.13 12.77
CA VAL A 265 0.02 3.18 11.75
C VAL A 265 -1.30 3.07 11.01
N CYS A 266 -1.85 4.22 10.61
CA CYS A 266 -2.98 4.25 9.70
C CYS A 266 -2.57 3.65 8.35
N GLU A 267 -3.49 2.99 7.68
CA GLU A 267 -3.19 2.27 6.46
C GLU A 267 -3.94 2.85 5.27
N TRP A 268 -3.21 3.13 4.19
CA TRP A 268 -3.81 3.48 2.90
C TRP A 268 -4.75 2.41 2.37
N THR A 269 -5.90 2.85 1.87
CA THR A 269 -6.79 2.06 1.01
C THR A 269 -6.78 2.64 -0.40
N LEU A 270 -7.43 1.98 -1.36
CA LEU A 270 -7.58 2.48 -2.74
C LEU A 270 -8.60 3.62 -2.88
N ASP A 271 -9.46 3.81 -1.89
CA ASP A 271 -10.69 4.56 -2.07
C ASP A 271 -10.48 6.07 -1.93
N GLN A 272 -11.18 6.84 -2.77
CA GLN A 272 -11.44 8.24 -2.48
C GLN A 272 -12.39 8.33 -1.29
N TYR A 273 -12.10 9.27 -0.40
CA TYR A 273 -12.98 9.54 0.72
C TYR A 273 -14.24 10.26 0.24
N GLU A 274 -15.39 9.67 0.58
CA GLU A 274 -16.70 10.29 0.46
C GLU A 274 -17.27 10.49 1.87
N PRO A 275 -17.81 11.68 2.22
CA PRO A 275 -18.36 11.96 3.55
C PRO A 275 -19.53 11.06 3.97
N ARG A 276 -20.13 10.33 3.03
CA ARG A 276 -21.15 9.31 3.29
C ARG A 276 -20.95 8.16 2.31
N TYR A 277 -21.20 6.95 2.78
CA TYR A 277 -21.18 5.78 1.90
C TYR A 277 -22.26 5.91 0.83
N GLN A 278 -21.86 5.69 -0.43
CA GLN A 278 -22.77 5.59 -1.55
C GLN A 278 -23.32 4.17 -1.62
N VAL A 279 -24.55 3.98 -1.13
CA VAL A 279 -25.13 2.66 -0.93
C VAL A 279 -26.06 2.30 -2.09
N PRO A 280 -25.79 1.22 -2.84
CA PRO A 280 -26.69 0.75 -3.89
C PRO A 280 -27.96 0.12 -3.27
N ALA A 281 -29.01 -0.02 -4.08
CA ALA A 281 -30.17 -0.82 -3.69
C ALA A 281 -29.77 -2.30 -3.60
N GLY A 282 -29.50 -2.79 -2.39
CA GLY A 282 -29.15 -4.19 -2.12
C GLY A 282 -27.77 -4.36 -1.47
N VAL A 283 -27.07 -5.42 -1.86
CA VAL A 283 -25.70 -5.72 -1.40
C VAL A 283 -24.71 -5.13 -2.38
N ALA A 284 -23.78 -4.29 -1.90
CA ALA A 284 -22.69 -3.79 -2.72
C ALA A 284 -21.67 -4.92 -2.96
N ASP A 285 -21.36 -5.23 -4.21
CA ASP A 285 -20.43 -6.31 -4.56
C ASP A 285 -19.03 -5.74 -4.85
N ASN A 286 -18.05 -6.06 -3.99
CA ASN A 286 -16.66 -5.60 -4.05
C ASN A 286 -16.54 -4.08 -4.35
N PRO A 287 -17.16 -3.20 -3.52
CA PRO A 287 -17.20 -1.78 -3.79
C PRO A 287 -15.81 -1.16 -3.75
N TRP A 288 -15.58 -0.21 -4.66
CA TRP A 288 -14.39 0.62 -4.74
C TRP A 288 -14.77 2.02 -5.25
N VAL A 289 -14.61 3.02 -4.40
CA VAL A 289 -14.81 4.43 -4.74
C VAL A 289 -13.56 4.95 -5.44
N LYS A 290 -13.59 4.97 -6.77
CA LYS A 290 -12.46 5.40 -7.59
C LYS A 290 -12.16 6.88 -7.40
N ALA A 291 -10.88 7.19 -7.25
CA ALA A 291 -10.43 8.57 -7.15
C ALA A 291 -10.62 9.37 -8.43
N THR A 292 -11.11 10.59 -8.24
CA THR A 292 -11.31 11.63 -9.25
C THR A 292 -10.45 12.86 -8.98
N LYS A 293 -9.83 12.93 -7.80
CA LYS A 293 -8.99 14.02 -7.32
C LYS A 293 -7.78 13.44 -6.56
N PRO A 294 -6.71 14.21 -6.34
CA PRO A 294 -5.54 13.75 -5.56
C PRO A 294 -5.81 13.58 -4.06
N TYR A 295 -6.87 14.20 -3.55
CA TYR A 295 -7.35 14.09 -2.18
C TYR A 295 -8.85 14.47 -2.14
N PRO A 296 -9.58 14.05 -1.09
CA PRO A 296 -9.14 13.18 0.00
C PRO A 296 -9.17 11.68 -0.37
N HIS A 297 -8.21 10.93 0.13
CA HIS A 297 -8.16 9.46 0.09
C HIS A 297 -8.32 8.88 1.48
N VAL A 298 -8.91 7.70 1.58
CA VAL A 298 -9.17 7.05 2.87
C VAL A 298 -7.91 6.39 3.43
N VAL A 299 -7.70 6.57 4.74
CA VAL A 299 -6.83 5.72 5.56
C VAL A 299 -7.63 5.13 6.73
N ARG A 300 -7.22 3.97 7.21
CA ARG A 300 -7.97 3.17 8.20
C ARG A 300 -7.08 2.70 9.35
N GLY A 301 -7.69 2.27 10.46
CA GLY A 301 -7.00 1.62 11.59
C GLY A 301 -6.69 2.51 12.78
N GLY A 302 -6.62 3.83 12.59
CA GLY A 302 -6.03 4.72 13.59
C GLY A 302 -4.52 4.48 13.69
N SER A 303 -3.86 5.16 14.62
CA SER A 303 -2.40 5.15 14.72
C SER A 303 -1.93 5.15 16.17
N PHE A 304 -0.62 4.99 16.36
CA PHE A 304 0.11 5.17 17.61
C PHE A 304 -0.15 6.52 18.29
N ASP A 305 -0.58 7.54 17.55
CA ASP A 305 -0.89 8.89 18.01
C ASP A 305 -2.39 9.22 18.12
N ASP A 306 -3.26 8.25 17.79
CA ASP A 306 -4.70 8.45 17.80
C ASP A 306 -5.34 7.89 19.10
N PRO A 307 -6.44 8.50 19.59
CA PRO A 307 -7.17 8.01 20.75
C PRO A 307 -8.02 6.77 20.39
N ALA A 308 -8.47 6.06 21.43
CA ALA A 308 -9.17 4.78 21.33
C ALA A 308 -10.34 4.75 20.33
N GLU A 309 -11.14 5.82 20.26
CA GLU A 309 -12.31 5.94 19.38
C GLU A 309 -11.96 5.97 17.88
N LYS A 310 -10.72 6.31 17.53
CA LYS A 310 -10.21 6.31 16.15
C LYS A 310 -9.67 4.95 15.71
N LEU A 311 -9.53 4.00 16.64
CA LEU A 311 -9.10 2.62 16.38
C LEU A 311 -10.28 1.65 16.17
N ARG A 312 -11.53 2.12 16.21
CA ARG A 312 -12.69 1.27 15.93
C ARG A 312 -12.64 0.76 14.49
N SER A 313 -13.17 -0.43 14.25
CA SER A 313 -13.17 -1.05 12.92
C SER A 313 -13.86 -0.17 11.86
N ALA A 314 -14.87 0.61 12.25
CA ALA A 314 -15.56 1.53 11.35
C ALA A 314 -14.89 2.91 11.23
N ALA A 315 -13.94 3.29 12.09
CA ALA A 315 -13.41 4.66 12.17
C ALA A 315 -12.54 5.03 10.95
N ARG A 316 -12.92 6.12 10.27
CA ARG A 316 -12.28 6.59 9.03
C ARG A 316 -11.40 7.80 9.33
N LYS A 317 -10.29 7.92 8.59
CA LYS A 317 -9.47 9.14 8.49
C LYS A 317 -9.19 9.35 7.00
N PHE A 318 -8.88 10.57 6.60
CA PHE A 318 -8.72 10.89 5.20
C PHE A 318 -7.60 11.90 4.99
N SER A 319 -6.98 11.83 3.82
CA SER A 319 -5.84 12.65 3.45
C SER A 319 -6.23 14.09 3.11
N GLY A 320 -5.32 15.01 3.38
CA GLY A 320 -5.44 16.41 3.01
C GLY A 320 -4.11 16.97 2.49
N PRO A 321 -4.13 18.12 1.79
CA PRO A 321 -2.94 18.75 1.25
C PRO A 321 -1.92 19.17 2.33
N GLU A 322 -2.37 19.33 3.58
CA GLU A 322 -1.54 19.65 4.74
C GLU A 322 -0.57 18.53 5.13
N TRP A 323 -0.78 17.28 4.70
CA TRP A 323 0.07 16.13 5.03
C TRP A 323 1.47 16.17 4.38
N LYS A 324 1.72 17.12 3.48
CA LYS A 324 3.03 17.43 2.91
C LYS A 324 3.37 18.91 3.04
N GLN A 325 2.81 19.61 4.02
CA GLN A 325 2.99 21.05 4.16
C GLN A 325 4.46 21.43 4.34
N GLN A 326 5.20 20.66 5.13
CA GLN A 326 6.61 20.89 5.47
C GLN A 326 7.61 20.41 4.41
N ASP A 327 7.17 19.77 3.32
CA ASP A 327 8.06 19.38 2.23
C ASP A 327 8.72 20.63 1.62
N PRO A 328 10.06 20.79 1.75
CA PRO A 328 10.76 21.96 1.25
C PRO A 328 10.93 21.96 -0.28
N GLN A 329 10.59 20.87 -0.97
CA GLN A 329 10.74 20.76 -2.42
C GLN A 329 9.69 21.58 -3.18
N LEU A 330 10.11 22.17 -4.31
CA LEU A 330 9.26 22.90 -5.24
C LEU A 330 9.48 22.37 -6.68
N PRO A 331 8.52 21.68 -7.30
CA PRO A 331 7.23 21.25 -6.73
C PRO A 331 7.41 20.24 -5.59
N LYS A 332 6.39 20.13 -4.73
CA LYS A 332 6.38 19.15 -3.64
C LYS A 332 6.40 17.73 -4.20
N SER A 333 7.02 16.81 -3.48
CA SER A 333 7.08 15.42 -3.89
C SER A 333 5.67 14.82 -3.98
N PHE A 334 5.45 14.02 -5.01
CA PHE A 334 4.26 13.18 -5.13
C PHE A 334 4.48 11.78 -4.51
N TRP A 335 5.67 11.52 -3.94
CA TRP A 335 6.03 10.25 -3.29
C TRP A 335 5.89 10.27 -1.76
N TYR A 336 6.06 11.45 -1.14
CA TYR A 336 6.25 11.56 0.31
C TYR A 336 5.26 12.52 0.96
N LEU A 337 4.95 12.23 2.22
CA LEU A 337 4.11 13.04 3.10
C LEU A 337 4.86 13.33 4.40
N THR A 338 5.62 14.43 4.40
CA THR A 338 6.50 14.81 5.53
C THR A 338 5.78 15.01 6.86
N ASP A 339 4.46 15.28 6.81
CA ASP A 339 3.64 15.57 7.98
C ASP A 339 2.70 14.40 8.36
N ALA A 340 2.61 13.35 7.53
CA ALA A 340 1.81 12.16 7.80
C ALA A 340 2.67 10.99 8.30
N LYS A 341 3.41 11.23 9.39
CA LYS A 341 4.28 10.23 10.05
C LYS A 341 3.51 9.02 10.63
N PHE A 342 2.19 9.11 10.69
CA PHE A 342 1.28 8.09 11.20
C PHE A 342 0.67 7.22 10.09
N VAL A 343 1.02 7.41 8.82
CA VAL A 343 0.40 6.69 7.69
C VAL A 343 1.40 5.75 7.02
N GLY A 344 1.11 4.47 7.06
CA GLY A 344 1.72 3.42 6.26
C GLY A 344 0.67 2.72 5.39
N PHE A 345 0.85 1.42 5.16
CA PHE A 345 -0.09 0.62 4.38
C PHE A 345 0.13 -0.88 4.56
N ARG A 346 -0.85 -1.67 4.13
CA ARG A 346 -0.68 -3.12 3.88
C ARG A 346 -1.13 -3.48 2.48
N ILE A 347 -0.74 -4.66 2.03
CA ILE A 347 -1.02 -5.16 0.68
C ILE A 347 -2.08 -6.26 0.71
N VAL A 348 -2.78 -6.41 -0.41
CA VAL A 348 -3.66 -7.55 -0.69
C VAL A 348 -3.31 -8.20 -2.02
N ARG A 349 -3.61 -9.49 -2.13
CA ARG A 349 -3.56 -10.29 -3.35
C ARG A 349 -4.94 -10.92 -3.57
N PRO A 350 -5.75 -10.44 -4.51
CA PRO A 350 -7.02 -11.07 -4.88
C PRO A 350 -6.84 -12.52 -5.32
N LEU A 351 -7.80 -13.41 -5.01
CA LEU A 351 -7.80 -14.77 -5.56
C LEU A 351 -7.95 -14.76 -7.09
N LYS A 352 -8.87 -13.93 -7.58
CA LYS A 352 -9.08 -13.74 -9.01
C LYS A 352 -8.13 -12.66 -9.53
N VAL A 353 -7.22 -13.06 -10.41
CA VAL A 353 -6.35 -12.12 -11.11
C VAL A 353 -7.21 -11.20 -11.99
N PRO A 354 -7.16 -9.87 -11.81
CA PRO A 354 -7.90 -8.94 -12.65
C PRO A 354 -7.23 -8.78 -14.01
N SER A 355 -7.94 -8.19 -14.98
CA SER A 355 -7.35 -7.87 -16.28
C SER A 355 -6.22 -6.85 -16.15
N ALA A 356 -5.30 -6.81 -17.12
CA ALA A 356 -4.21 -5.82 -17.15
C ALA A 356 -4.72 -4.37 -17.05
N VAL A 357 -5.87 -4.06 -17.67
CA VAL A 357 -6.49 -2.72 -17.59
C VAL A 357 -6.96 -2.40 -16.18
N GLU A 358 -7.49 -3.37 -15.45
CA GLU A 358 -7.88 -3.20 -14.05
C GLU A 358 -6.66 -3.08 -13.14
N MET A 359 -5.62 -3.89 -13.35
CA MET A 359 -4.34 -3.78 -12.64
C MET A 359 -3.73 -2.39 -12.76
N GLN A 360 -3.72 -1.84 -13.98
CA GLN A 360 -3.22 -0.49 -14.24
C GLN A 360 -4.03 0.57 -13.47
N LYS A 361 -5.36 0.43 -13.40
CA LYS A 361 -6.22 1.33 -12.62
C LYS A 361 -5.94 1.25 -11.12
N TYR A 362 -5.62 0.07 -10.59
CA TYR A 362 -5.23 -0.08 -9.19
C TYR A 362 -3.90 0.61 -8.88
N TRP A 363 -2.88 0.40 -9.72
CA TRP A 363 -1.53 0.95 -9.49
C TRP A 363 -1.37 2.44 -9.81
N ASN A 364 -2.32 3.01 -10.55
CA ASN A 364 -2.35 4.43 -10.89
C ASN A 364 -3.59 5.14 -10.32
N SER A 365 -4.24 4.54 -9.31
CA SER A 365 -5.25 5.25 -8.52
C SER A 365 -4.58 6.33 -7.67
N GLY A 366 -5.28 7.45 -7.48
CA GLY A 366 -4.71 8.66 -6.86
C GLY A 366 -3.96 9.49 -7.89
N VAL A 367 -4.73 10.23 -8.69
CA VAL A 367 -4.22 11.04 -9.81
C VAL A 367 -3.24 12.10 -9.35
N GLU A 368 -2.19 12.28 -10.14
CA GLU A 368 -1.29 13.44 -10.08
C GLU A 368 -1.92 14.55 -10.93
N LYS A 369 -2.76 15.39 -10.32
CA LYS A 369 -2.97 16.81 -10.69
C LYS A 369 -4.04 17.46 -9.81
N ASP A 370 -3.62 18.49 -9.10
CA ASP A 370 -4.47 19.65 -8.80
C ASP A 370 -4.51 20.59 -10.02
#